data_AF-A0A8B7ZR09-F1
#
_entry.id   AF-A0A8B7ZR09-F1
#
_cell.length_a   1.000
_cell.length_b   1.000
_cell.length_c   1.000
_cell.angle_alpha   90.00
_cell.angle_beta   90.00
_cell.angle_gamma   90.00
#
_symmetry.space_group_name_H-M   'P 1'
#
loop_
_entity.id
_entity.type
_entity.pdbx_description
1 polymer ?
#
loop_
_entity_poly.entity_id
_entity_poly.type
_entity_poly.pdbx_seq_one_letter_code
_entity_poly.pdbx_strand_id
1 'polypeptide(L)'
;MAATSDDVLEVMEARIKLLEDRVCGTEAYQNGNSNNPELIKSLSGVKQTLDGLTSGKERIQTLWKRLDEMNCHLDPEVTEKLTLTEDAKADIILAEETQLKKLAGLLEKLQGMRDVLDSEHTKGAPAFRDKLQPLVTVQLDQKEHADRQSKEVSELLEAYNNIVTLISQQFVQWDAVMTRYEVAKKVRDPSKYY
;
A
#
# COMPACT_ATOMS: atom_id res chain seq x y z
N MET A 1 -7.96 12.24 -4.16
CA MET A 1 -8.40 10.83 -4.31
C MET A 1 -7.14 10.01 -4.48
N ALA A 2 -6.77 9.24 -3.46
CA ALA A 2 -5.61 8.36 -3.53
C ALA A 2 -5.95 7.21 -4.47
N ALA A 3 -5.24 7.09 -5.59
CA ALA A 3 -5.29 5.90 -6.42
C ALA A 3 -5.03 4.71 -5.49
N THR A 4 -6.00 3.83 -5.36
CA THR A 4 -5.89 2.69 -4.46
C THR A 4 -4.79 1.78 -4.99
N SER A 5 -4.09 1.06 -4.12
CA SER A 5 -3.05 0.11 -4.56
C SER A 5 -3.59 -0.91 -5.58
N ASP A 6 -4.90 -1.14 -5.56
CA ASP A 6 -5.64 -2.01 -6.47
C ASP A 6 -5.69 -1.44 -7.90
N ASP A 7 -5.98 -0.14 -8.06
CA ASP A 7 -5.99 0.53 -9.38
C ASP A 7 -4.61 0.45 -10.06
N VAL A 8 -3.54 0.56 -9.28
CA VAL A 8 -2.16 0.49 -9.80
C VAL A 8 -1.81 -0.93 -10.24
N LEU A 9 -2.27 -1.93 -9.50
CA LEU A 9 -2.07 -3.34 -9.83
C LEU A 9 -2.87 -3.72 -11.09
N GLU A 10 -4.12 -3.27 -11.21
CA GLU A 10 -4.96 -3.54 -12.37
C GLU A 10 -4.38 -2.91 -13.65
N VAL A 11 -3.85 -1.69 -13.57
CA VAL A 11 -3.16 -1.03 -14.70
C VAL A 11 -1.87 -1.77 -15.07
N MET A 12 -1.10 -2.25 -14.08
CA MET A 12 0.10 -3.04 -14.34
C MET A 12 -0.25 -4.38 -14.99
N GLU A 13 -1.28 -5.07 -14.49
CA GLU A 13 -1.73 -6.34 -15.01
C GLU A 13 -2.24 -6.20 -16.45
N ALA A 14 -3.03 -5.17 -16.75
CA ALA A 14 -3.48 -4.87 -18.10
C ALA A 14 -2.29 -4.61 -19.06
N ARG A 15 -1.27 -3.89 -18.59
CA ARG A 15 -0.06 -3.61 -19.38
C ARG A 15 0.78 -4.87 -19.60
N ILE A 16 0.91 -5.71 -18.58
CA ILE A 16 1.64 -6.99 -18.66
C ILE A 16 0.93 -7.90 -19.67
N LYS A 17 -0.39 -8.03 -19.58
CA LYS A 17 -1.19 -8.81 -20.52
C LYS A 17 -1.01 -8.35 -21.96
N LEU A 18 -1.02 -7.04 -22.22
CA LEU A 18 -0.74 -6.49 -23.55
C LEU A 18 0.69 -6.81 -24.05
N LEU A 19 1.68 -6.81 -23.15
CA LEU A 19 3.05 -7.16 -23.51
C LEU A 19 3.19 -8.65 -23.81
N GLU A 20 2.52 -9.50 -23.03
CA GLU A 20 2.51 -10.94 -23.24
C GLU A 20 1.80 -11.32 -24.54
N ASP A 21 0.65 -10.70 -24.83
CA ASP A 21 -0.05 -10.87 -26.11
C ASP A 21 0.84 -10.47 -27.30
N ARG A 22 1.61 -9.38 -27.16
CA ARG A 22 2.47 -8.87 -28.23
C ARG A 22 3.76 -9.67 -28.42
N VAL A 23 4.34 -10.23 -27.36
CA VAL A 23 5.64 -10.91 -27.39
C VAL A 23 5.50 -12.42 -27.55
N CYS A 24 4.57 -13.04 -26.84
CA CYS A 24 4.36 -14.49 -26.86
C CYS A 24 3.33 -14.90 -27.92
N GLY A 25 2.42 -13.99 -28.31
CA GLY A 25 1.31 -14.29 -29.20
C GLY A 25 0.23 -15.13 -28.49
N THR A 26 -1.02 -14.97 -28.92
CA THR A 26 -2.19 -15.67 -28.33
C THR A 26 -2.08 -17.20 -28.34
N GLU A 27 -1.23 -17.78 -29.20
CA GLU A 27 -1.04 -19.22 -29.36
C GLU A 27 -0.07 -19.84 -28.35
N ALA A 28 0.86 -19.07 -27.78
CA ALA A 28 1.83 -19.58 -26.81
C ALA A 28 1.26 -19.75 -25.39
N TYR A 29 0.07 -19.19 -25.13
CA TYR A 29 -0.62 -19.33 -23.85
C TYR A 29 -1.32 -20.69 -23.68
N GLN A 30 -1.69 -21.36 -24.79
CA GLN A 30 -2.46 -22.61 -24.75
C GLN A 30 -1.58 -23.87 -24.76
N ASN A 31 -0.44 -23.82 -25.45
CA ASN A 31 0.60 -24.84 -25.32
C ASN A 31 1.62 -24.28 -24.34
N GLY A 32 1.75 -24.85 -23.13
CA GLY A 32 2.65 -24.40 -22.04
C GLY A 32 4.15 -24.42 -22.35
N ASN A 33 4.55 -24.01 -23.54
CA ASN A 33 5.90 -23.82 -24.02
C ASN A 33 6.26 -22.34 -23.90
N SER A 34 6.36 -21.86 -22.67
CA SER A 34 6.72 -20.48 -22.28
C SER A 34 8.16 -20.10 -22.65
N ASN A 35 8.89 -20.98 -23.32
CA ASN A 35 10.28 -20.79 -23.70
C ASN A 35 10.35 -20.65 -25.22
N ASN A 36 10.24 -19.41 -25.70
CA ASN A 36 10.80 -18.99 -26.98
C ASN A 36 12.13 -18.25 -26.76
N PRO A 37 13.22 -18.91 -26.25
CA PRO A 37 14.56 -18.31 -26.20
C PRO A 37 15.11 -18.01 -27.61
N GLU A 38 14.39 -18.46 -28.65
CA GLU A 38 14.71 -18.24 -30.04
C GLU A 38 14.13 -16.94 -30.61
N LEU A 39 13.27 -16.19 -29.91
CA LEU A 39 12.75 -14.92 -30.46
C LEU A 39 13.88 -13.88 -30.59
N ILE A 40 14.72 -13.78 -29.56
CA ILE A 40 15.90 -12.90 -29.58
C ILE A 40 16.91 -13.40 -30.61
N LYS A 41 17.12 -14.71 -30.72
CA LYS A 41 18.03 -15.29 -31.71
C LYS A 41 17.52 -15.09 -33.14
N SER A 42 16.23 -15.30 -33.38
CA SER A 42 15.54 -15.08 -34.65
C SER A 42 15.57 -13.60 -35.03
N LEU A 43 15.23 -12.70 -34.11
CA LEU A 43 15.33 -11.26 -34.32
C LEU A 43 16.77 -10.81 -34.60
N SER A 44 17.75 -11.37 -33.88
CA SER A 44 19.16 -11.10 -34.14
C SER A 44 19.62 -11.64 -35.50
N GLY A 45 19.10 -12.78 -35.94
CA GLY A 45 19.34 -13.32 -37.28
C GLY A 45 18.69 -12.50 -38.37
N VAL A 46 17.46 -12.02 -38.15
CA VAL A 46 16.78 -11.07 -39.05
C VAL A 46 17.55 -9.75 -39.13
N LYS A 47 18.03 -9.23 -38.01
CA LYS A 47 18.90 -8.05 -38.00
C LYS A 47 20.20 -8.30 -38.76
N GLN A 48 20.88 -9.42 -38.53
CA GLN A 48 22.15 -9.75 -39.21
C GLN A 48 21.95 -9.95 -40.72
N THR A 49 20.86 -10.59 -41.14
CA THR A 49 20.51 -10.71 -42.57
C THR A 49 20.14 -9.37 -43.18
N LEU A 50 19.41 -8.52 -42.45
CA LEU A 50 19.09 -7.16 -42.89
C LEU A 50 20.36 -6.30 -43.03
N ASP A 51 21.27 -6.35 -42.06
CA ASP A 51 22.56 -5.66 -42.07
C ASP A 51 23.44 -6.17 -43.21
N GLY A 52 23.46 -7.49 -43.46
CA GLY A 52 24.16 -8.08 -44.60
C GLY A 52 23.58 -7.70 -45.96
N LEU A 53 22.26 -7.52 -46.06
CA LEU A 53 21.58 -7.09 -47.29
C LEU A 53 21.71 -5.58 -47.55
N THR A 54 21.90 -4.78 -46.50
CA THR A 54 22.02 -3.32 -46.59
C THR A 54 23.45 -2.82 -46.64
N SER A 55 24.43 -3.59 -46.17
CA SER A 55 25.86 -3.26 -46.25
C SER A 55 26.39 -3.09 -47.68
N GLY A 56 25.78 -3.75 -48.66
CA GLY A 56 26.12 -3.62 -50.08
C GLY A 56 25.35 -2.53 -50.84
N LYS A 57 24.43 -1.81 -50.19
CA LYS A 57 23.56 -0.81 -50.83
C LYS A 57 23.70 0.53 -50.12
N GLU A 58 24.71 1.32 -50.51
CA GLU A 58 24.99 2.66 -49.95
C GLU A 58 23.75 3.56 -49.88
N ARG A 59 22.88 3.52 -50.90
CA ARG A 59 21.61 4.26 -50.90
C ARG A 59 20.70 3.93 -49.72
N ILE A 60 20.66 2.67 -49.29
CA ILE A 60 19.82 2.23 -48.18
C ILE A 60 20.46 2.62 -46.84
N GLN A 61 21.80 2.54 -46.73
CA GLN A 61 22.48 3.04 -45.53
C GLN A 61 22.31 4.55 -45.33
N THR A 62 22.37 5.34 -46.41
CA THR A 62 22.09 6.78 -46.34
C THR A 62 20.63 7.04 -45.95
N LEU A 63 19.69 6.22 -46.41
CA LEU A 63 18.29 6.31 -45.98
C LEU A 63 18.08 5.89 -44.52
N TRP A 64 18.79 4.89 -43.99
CA TRP A 64 18.73 4.52 -42.57
C TRP A 64 19.26 5.63 -41.67
N LYS A 65 20.41 6.23 -42.04
CA LYS A 65 20.95 7.39 -41.31
C LYS A 65 20.01 8.58 -41.39
N ARG A 66 19.46 8.86 -42.58
CA ARG A 66 18.47 9.93 -42.77
C ARG A 66 17.16 9.64 -42.04
N LEU A 67 16.77 8.37 -41.90
CA LEU A 67 15.59 7.96 -41.14
C LEU A 67 15.82 8.18 -39.64
N ASP A 68 16.99 7.83 -39.11
CA ASP A 68 17.36 8.13 -37.73
C ASP A 68 17.43 9.64 -37.48
N GLU A 69 18.05 10.39 -38.39
CA GLU A 69 18.07 11.86 -38.35
C GLU A 69 16.66 12.44 -38.42
N MET A 70 15.81 11.94 -39.32
CA MET A 70 14.42 12.39 -39.45
C MET A 70 13.59 12.02 -38.22
N ASN A 71 13.83 10.86 -37.61
CA ASN A 71 13.18 10.45 -36.37
C ASN A 71 13.61 11.33 -35.19
N CYS A 72 14.89 11.75 -35.16
CA CYS A 72 15.41 12.74 -34.22
C CYS A 72 14.78 14.13 -34.44
N HIS A 73 14.58 14.53 -35.69
CA HIS A 73 13.91 15.79 -36.05
C HIS A 73 12.38 15.75 -35.92
N LEU A 74 11.78 14.56 -35.80
CA LEU A 74 10.36 14.36 -35.50
C LEU A 74 10.10 14.26 -34.00
N ASP A 75 11.14 14.23 -33.17
CA ASP A 75 11.00 14.37 -31.73
C ASP A 75 10.42 15.75 -31.42
N PRO A 76 9.22 15.82 -30.80
CA PRO A 76 8.57 17.08 -30.45
C PRO A 76 9.48 18.01 -29.67
N GLU A 77 10.34 17.46 -28.79
CA GLU A 77 11.25 18.24 -27.96
C GLU A 77 12.37 18.93 -28.76
N VAL A 78 12.78 18.34 -29.88
CA VAL A 78 13.82 18.90 -30.77
C VAL A 78 13.22 19.93 -31.71
N THR A 79 12.01 19.67 -32.21
CA THR A 79 11.29 20.58 -33.10
C THR A 79 10.89 21.86 -32.38
N GLU A 80 10.41 21.76 -31.14
CA GLU A 80 10.03 22.92 -30.32
C GLU A 80 11.25 23.83 -30.04
N LYS A 81 12.41 23.24 -29.73
CA LYS A 81 13.66 24.01 -29.51
C LYS A 81 14.19 24.68 -30.78
N LEU A 82 13.99 24.07 -31.95
CA LEU A 82 14.46 24.58 -33.24
C LEU A 82 13.53 25.65 -33.85
N THR A 83 12.22 25.54 -33.60
CA THR A 83 11.20 26.45 -34.15
C THR A 83 10.93 27.67 -33.27
N LEU A 84 11.41 27.67 -32.03
CA LEU A 84 11.22 28.78 -31.11
C LEU A 84 12.20 29.93 -31.40
N THR A 85 11.70 30.97 -32.08
CA THR A 85 12.37 32.25 -32.33
C THR A 85 12.83 32.91 -31.03
N GLU A 86 13.95 33.66 -31.07
CA GLU A 86 14.48 34.36 -29.88
C GLU A 86 13.46 35.33 -29.24
N ASP A 87 12.65 36.02 -30.05
CA ASP A 87 11.57 36.88 -29.55
C ASP A 87 10.49 36.08 -28.81
N ALA A 88 10.13 34.89 -29.31
CA ALA A 88 9.17 34.01 -28.65
C ALA A 88 9.74 33.44 -27.33
N LYS A 89 11.06 33.20 -27.24
CA LYS A 89 11.72 32.84 -25.97
C LYS A 89 11.63 33.98 -24.97
N ALA A 90 11.85 35.22 -25.41
CA ALA A 90 11.74 36.40 -24.55
C ALA A 90 10.32 36.58 -24.03
N ASP A 91 9.31 36.44 -24.90
CA ASP A 91 7.90 36.53 -24.52
C ASP A 91 7.48 35.44 -23.54
N ILE A 92 7.95 34.19 -23.73
CA ILE A 92 7.71 33.10 -22.77
C ILE A 92 8.34 33.41 -21.42
N ILE A 93 9.60 33.88 -21.39
CA ILE A 93 10.28 34.23 -20.14
C ILE A 93 9.55 35.38 -19.42
N LEU A 94 9.08 36.39 -20.15
CA LEU A 94 8.31 37.50 -19.59
C LEU A 94 6.94 37.05 -19.08
N ALA A 95 6.25 36.17 -19.81
CA ALA A 95 4.98 35.60 -19.38
C ALA A 95 5.13 34.73 -18.11
N GLU A 96 6.21 33.96 -18.03
CA GLU A 96 6.50 33.07 -16.90
C GLU A 96 7.29 33.74 -15.76
N GLU A 97 7.69 35.00 -15.89
CA GLU A 97 8.52 35.71 -14.90
C GLU A 97 7.95 35.63 -13.48
N THR A 98 6.63 35.79 -13.37
CA THR A 98 5.93 35.75 -12.08
C THR A 98 5.96 34.34 -11.47
N GLN A 99 5.86 33.30 -12.30
CA GLN A 99 5.94 31.91 -11.86
C GLN A 99 7.39 31.54 -11.48
N LEU A 100 8.37 31.97 -12.27
CA LEU A 100 9.81 31.81 -11.97
C LEU A 100 10.18 32.46 -10.65
N LYS A 101 9.73 33.70 -10.39
CA LYS A 101 9.95 34.39 -9.10
C LYS A 101 9.29 33.66 -7.93
N LYS A 102 8.07 33.15 -8.13
CA LYS A 102 7.37 32.35 -7.11
C LYS A 102 8.12 31.06 -6.81
N LEU A 103 8.60 30.37 -7.84
CA LEU A 103 9.37 29.14 -7.71
C LEU A 103 10.71 29.40 -7.01
N ALA A 104 11.42 30.47 -7.40
CA ALA A 104 12.66 30.88 -6.75
C ALA A 104 12.45 31.18 -5.25
N GLY A 105 11.40 31.92 -4.89
CA GLY A 105 11.08 32.20 -3.48
C GLY A 105 10.65 30.94 -2.70
N LEU A 106 10.01 29.96 -3.34
CA LEU A 106 9.75 28.65 -2.73
C LEU A 106 11.05 27.86 -2.55
N LEU A 107 11.97 27.94 -3.50
CA LEU A 107 13.27 27.27 -3.45
C LEU A 107 14.17 27.87 -2.37
N GLU A 108 14.19 29.19 -2.21
CA GLU A 108 14.88 29.87 -1.10
C GLU A 108 14.28 29.48 0.25
N LYS A 109 12.95 29.38 0.37
CA LYS A 109 12.30 28.87 1.58
C LYS A 109 12.68 27.42 1.86
N LEU A 110 12.70 26.57 0.83
CA LEU A 110 13.16 25.19 0.93
C LEU A 110 14.62 25.10 1.35
N GLN A 111 15.48 25.98 0.82
CA GLN A 111 16.88 26.06 1.17
C GLN A 111 17.07 26.52 2.63
N GLY A 112 16.26 27.47 3.10
CA GLY A 112 16.22 27.86 4.51
C GLY A 112 15.67 26.75 5.44
N MET A 113 14.82 25.88 4.93
CA MET A 113 14.30 24.70 5.64
C MET A 113 15.14 23.45 5.44
N ARG A 114 16.22 23.53 4.63
CA ARG A 114 17.07 22.40 4.29
C ARG A 114 17.71 21.80 5.53
N ASP A 115 18.15 22.63 6.47
CA ASP A 115 18.78 22.17 7.71
C ASP A 115 17.81 21.36 8.59
N VAL A 116 16.50 21.65 8.52
CA VAL A 116 15.45 20.87 9.20
C VAL A 116 15.16 19.57 8.45
N LEU A 117 15.18 19.61 7.12
CA LEU A 117 14.95 18.44 6.26
C LEU A 117 16.11 17.44 6.30
N ASP A 118 17.34 17.96 6.40
CA ASP A 118 18.59 17.20 6.54
C ASP A 118 18.87 16.77 7.99
N SER A 119 18.01 17.14 8.94
CA SER A 119 18.16 16.81 10.35
C SER A 119 18.24 15.29 10.58
N GLU A 120 19.07 14.87 11.53
CA GLU A 120 19.28 13.45 11.81
C GLU A 120 17.99 12.72 12.21
N HIS A 121 16.99 13.45 12.71
CA HIS A 121 15.69 12.91 13.10
C HIS A 121 14.81 12.49 11.92
N THR A 122 14.88 13.19 10.78
CA THR A 122 14.16 12.79 9.55
C THR A 122 14.90 11.68 8.82
N LYS A 123 16.24 11.69 8.81
CA LYS A 123 17.07 10.60 8.27
C LYS A 123 17.02 9.32 9.11
N GLY A 124 16.82 9.44 10.42
CA GLY A 124 16.67 8.31 11.34
C GLY A 124 15.28 7.65 11.31
N ALA A 125 14.28 8.25 10.66
CA ALA A 125 12.91 7.73 10.60
C ALA A 125 12.80 6.28 10.06
N PRO A 126 13.55 5.85 9.03
CA PRO A 126 13.55 4.46 8.59
C PRO A 126 14.13 3.51 9.65
N ALA A 127 15.16 3.93 10.39
CA ALA A 127 15.75 3.11 11.46
C ALA A 127 14.80 2.93 12.66
N PHE A 128 13.91 3.89 12.91
CA PHE A 128 12.84 3.73 13.89
C PHE A 128 11.73 2.81 13.40
N ARG A 129 11.45 2.78 12.10
CA ARG A 129 10.46 1.86 11.50
C ARG A 129 10.83 0.40 11.73
N ASP A 130 12.09 0.03 11.56
CA ASP A 130 12.57 -1.35 11.76
C ASP A 130 12.45 -1.80 13.23
N LYS A 131 12.53 -0.87 14.18
CA LYS A 131 12.30 -1.14 15.61
C LYS A 131 10.82 -1.08 15.99
N LEU A 132 10.03 -0.28 15.30
CA LEU A 132 8.59 -0.13 15.55
C LEU A 132 7.81 -1.34 15.06
N GLN A 133 8.20 -1.94 13.93
CA GLN A 133 7.53 -3.11 13.37
C GLN A 133 7.43 -4.30 14.36
N PRO A 134 8.52 -4.76 15.03
CA PRO A 134 8.41 -5.81 16.03
C PRO A 134 7.67 -5.35 17.29
N LEU A 135 7.77 -4.06 17.66
CA LEU A 135 7.03 -3.52 18.80
C LEU A 135 5.52 -3.54 18.56
N VAL A 136 5.08 -3.22 17.34
CA VAL A 136 3.66 -3.28 16.94
C VAL A 136 3.14 -4.71 17.01
N THR A 137 3.93 -5.71 16.60
CA THR A 137 3.52 -7.12 16.74
C THR A 137 3.38 -7.54 18.20
N VAL A 138 4.30 -7.10 19.07
CA VAL A 138 4.21 -7.38 20.51
C VAL A 138 3.03 -6.66 21.15
N GLN A 139 2.73 -5.42 20.77
CA GLN A 139 1.55 -4.70 21.27
C GLN A 139 0.24 -5.35 20.84
N LEU A 140 0.18 -5.90 19.62
CA LEU A 140 -1.00 -6.64 19.16
C LEU A 140 -1.23 -7.90 20.00
N ASP A 141 -0.16 -8.66 20.25
CA ASP A 141 -0.20 -9.86 21.09
C ASP A 141 -0.58 -9.54 22.55
N GLN A 142 0.02 -8.50 23.13
CA GLN A 142 -0.34 -8.02 24.47
C GLN A 142 -1.79 -7.60 24.57
N LYS A 143 -2.32 -6.94 23.53
CA LYS A 143 -3.73 -6.54 23.49
C LYS A 143 -4.65 -7.76 23.44
N GLU A 144 -4.32 -8.76 22.62
CA GLU A 144 -5.09 -10.00 22.56
C GLU A 144 -5.08 -10.76 23.90
N HIS A 145 -3.91 -10.84 24.53
CA HIS A 145 -3.76 -11.44 25.85
C HIS A 145 -4.58 -10.71 26.92
N ALA A 146 -4.55 -9.38 26.94
CA ALA A 146 -5.34 -8.58 27.86
C ALA A 146 -6.85 -8.76 27.63
N ASP A 147 -7.29 -8.79 26.36
CA ASP A 147 -8.70 -8.99 26.01
C ASP A 147 -9.16 -10.41 26.40
N ARG A 148 -8.31 -11.43 26.27
CA ARG A 148 -8.60 -12.80 26.71
C ARG A 148 -8.71 -12.89 28.24
N GLN A 149 -7.75 -12.36 28.97
CA GLN A 149 -7.77 -12.35 30.44
C GLN A 149 -8.99 -11.58 30.97
N SER A 150 -9.34 -10.46 30.34
CA SER A 150 -10.54 -9.69 30.69
C SER A 150 -11.82 -10.53 30.55
N LYS A 151 -11.94 -11.31 29.47
CA LYS A 151 -13.06 -12.24 29.28
C LYS A 151 -13.09 -13.34 30.34
N GLU A 152 -11.96 -14.01 30.60
CA GLU A 152 -11.87 -15.05 31.62
C GLU A 152 -12.26 -14.54 33.01
N VAL A 153 -11.80 -13.33 33.38
CA VAL A 153 -12.18 -12.70 34.65
C VAL A 153 -13.67 -12.35 34.68
N SER A 154 -14.23 -11.85 33.58
CA SER A 154 -15.66 -11.56 33.48
C SER A 154 -16.51 -12.84 33.64
N GLU A 155 -16.12 -13.92 32.97
CA GLU A 155 -16.80 -15.23 33.09
C GLU A 155 -16.70 -15.78 34.51
N LEU A 156 -15.54 -15.66 35.15
CA LEU A 156 -15.35 -16.07 36.54
C LEU A 156 -16.20 -15.24 37.50
N LEU A 157 -16.32 -13.94 37.26
CA LEU A 157 -17.13 -13.03 38.08
C LEU A 157 -18.62 -13.33 37.91
N GLU A 158 -19.06 -13.68 36.70
CA GLU A 158 -20.41 -14.15 36.43
C GLU A 158 -20.70 -15.47 37.15
N ALA A 159 -19.79 -16.44 37.08
CA ALA A 159 -19.91 -17.70 37.81
C ALA A 159 -19.97 -17.49 39.33
N TYR A 160 -19.15 -16.59 39.87
CA TYR A 160 -19.18 -16.22 41.28
C TYR A 160 -20.53 -15.59 41.66
N ASN A 161 -21.04 -14.64 40.87
CA ASN A 161 -22.33 -14.00 41.11
C ASN A 161 -23.48 -15.03 41.12
N ASN A 162 -23.45 -15.96 40.17
CA ASN A 162 -24.41 -17.07 40.10
C ASN A 162 -24.37 -17.93 41.38
N ILE A 163 -23.16 -18.31 41.85
CA ILE A 163 -22.99 -19.08 43.08
C ILE A 163 -23.53 -18.31 44.29
N VAL A 164 -23.19 -17.02 44.44
CA VAL A 164 -23.67 -16.18 45.54
C VAL A 164 -25.20 -16.06 45.53
N THR A 165 -25.80 -15.91 44.36
CA THR A 165 -27.26 -15.85 44.20
C THR A 165 -27.93 -17.16 44.61
N LEU A 166 -27.39 -18.30 44.17
CA LEU A 166 -27.90 -19.62 44.53
C LEU A 166 -27.78 -19.89 46.03
N ILE A 167 -26.64 -19.57 46.62
CA ILE A 167 -26.42 -19.70 48.07
C ILE A 167 -27.42 -18.82 48.83
N SER A 168 -27.63 -17.57 48.40
CA SER A 168 -28.59 -16.66 49.01
C SER A 168 -30.02 -17.22 48.95
N GLN A 169 -30.43 -17.77 47.79
CA GLN A 169 -31.73 -18.43 47.65
C GLN A 169 -31.84 -19.66 48.55
N GLN A 170 -30.78 -20.47 48.65
CA GLN A 170 -30.76 -21.66 49.49
C GLN A 170 -30.88 -21.31 50.98
N PHE A 171 -30.22 -20.24 51.43
CA PHE A 171 -30.37 -19.74 52.81
C PHE A 171 -31.80 -19.28 53.09
N VAL A 172 -32.45 -18.56 52.16
CA VAL A 172 -33.86 -18.17 52.31
C VAL A 172 -34.77 -19.39 52.38
N GLN A 173 -34.52 -20.41 51.56
CA GLN A 173 -35.29 -21.66 51.60
C GLN A 173 -35.09 -22.41 52.91
N TRP A 174 -33.86 -22.50 53.41
CA TRP A 174 -33.55 -23.12 54.69
C TRP A 174 -34.19 -22.36 55.85
N ASP A 175 -34.16 -21.02 55.84
CA ASP A 175 -34.81 -20.20 56.86
C ASP A 175 -36.34 -20.38 56.85
N ALA A 176 -36.95 -20.46 55.66
CA ALA A 176 -38.38 -20.75 55.52
C ALA A 176 -38.74 -22.15 56.05
N VAL A 177 -37.92 -23.17 55.77
CA VAL A 177 -38.11 -24.53 56.29
C VAL A 177 -37.94 -24.56 57.80
N MET A 178 -36.90 -23.92 58.34
CA MET A 178 -36.63 -23.83 59.77
C MET A 178 -37.77 -23.12 60.51
N THR A 179 -38.23 -21.98 59.98
CA THR A 179 -39.37 -21.24 60.53
C THR A 179 -40.65 -22.09 60.57
N ARG A 180 -40.93 -22.90 59.53
CA ARG A 180 -42.07 -23.84 59.54
C ARG A 180 -41.96 -24.87 60.67
N TYR A 181 -40.77 -25.43 60.90
CA TYR A 181 -40.54 -26.36 62.00
C TYR A 181 -40.63 -25.70 63.38
N GLU A 182 -40.15 -24.47 63.53
CA GLU A 182 -40.24 -23.69 64.78
C GLU A 182 -41.69 -23.38 65.16
N VAL A 183 -42.51 -22.99 64.17
CA VAL A 183 -43.95 -22.75 64.35
C VAL A 183 -44.69 -24.05 64.70
N ALA A 184 -44.37 -25.16 64.03
CA ALA A 184 -44.97 -26.46 64.34
C ALA A 184 -44.62 -26.99 65.74
N LYS A 185 -43.41 -26.71 66.24
CA LYS A 185 -42.98 -27.06 67.61
C LYS A 185 -43.32 -25.99 68.67
N LYS A 186 -44.03 -24.91 68.32
CA LYS A 186 -44.36 -23.77 69.21
C LYS A 186 -43.16 -23.14 69.94
N VAL A 187 -41.98 -23.15 69.33
CA VAL A 187 -40.77 -22.54 69.94
C VAL A 187 -40.66 -21.04 69.64
N ARG A 188 -41.34 -20.56 68.59
CA ARG A 188 -41.40 -19.13 68.22
C ARG A 188 -42.85 -18.69 67.99
N ASP A 189 -43.28 -17.68 68.74
CA ASP A 189 -44.63 -17.11 68.69
C ASP A 189 -44.71 -16.04 67.58
N PRO A 190 -45.59 -16.17 66.56
CA PRO A 190 -45.65 -15.25 65.42
C PRO A 190 -46.13 -13.83 65.77
N SER A 191 -46.57 -13.57 67.01
CA SER A 191 -47.12 -12.28 67.46
C SER A 191 -46.06 -11.21 67.83
N LYS A 192 -44.76 -11.52 67.78
CA LYS A 192 -43.71 -10.58 68.23
C LYS A 192 -43.00 -9.78 67.14
N TYR A 193 -43.39 -9.94 65.87
CA TYR A 193 -42.67 -9.33 64.74
C TYR A 193 -43.56 -8.77 63.63
N TYR A 194 -44.81 -8.41 63.95
CA TYR A 194 -45.62 -7.47 63.17
C TYR A 194 -45.97 -6.26 64.04
#